data_AF-A0A7K6AXJ8-F1
#
_entry.id   AF-A0A7K6AXJ8-F1
#
_cell.length_a   1.000
_cell.length_b   1.000
_cell.length_c   1.000
_cell.angle_alpha   90.00
_cell.angle_beta   90.00
_cell.angle_gamma   90.00
#
_symmetry.space_group_name_H-M   'P 1'
#
loop_
_entity.id
_entity.type
_entity.pdbx_description
1 polymer ?
#
loop_
_entity_poly.entity_id
_entity_poly.type
_entity_poly.pdbx_seq_one_letter_code
_entity_poly.pdbx_strand_id
1 'polypeptide(L)'
;SLSDLYTAPDSCEGRCEEPYSEEDECHCHTGCERSRSCCEDYARHCQPEGFSRSRDAIADEELLQVSEQLYRADYNKAQPADITLNPQYQASPGETGDQQDRSPQPLYKFVNEKLFSKPTYASFIRLLDNYQRATGSEEEVTAEELREQDLFLQEVMKTEVMKTLFTFLHQKHRYSSEQEFLADLKEMWFGLYSRGDGEQDSSGFEHVFSGEVKKGKVSGFHNWIRFYLLEKQGVVNYFSHNFDGP
;
A
#
# COMPACT_ATOMS: atom_id res chain seq x y z
N SER A 1 9.63 6.29 49.79
CA SER A 1 11.10 6.19 49.70
C SER A 1 11.50 6.91 48.42
N LEU A 2 12.44 7.84 48.49
CA LEU A 2 12.80 8.83 47.46
C LEU A 2 13.60 8.23 46.28
N SER A 3 13.15 7.13 45.67
CA SER A 3 13.87 6.50 44.55
C SER A 3 13.51 7.05 43.16
N ASP A 4 12.41 7.79 43.02
CA ASP A 4 11.82 8.12 41.71
C ASP A 4 12.17 9.54 41.21
N LEU A 5 13.20 10.17 41.79
CA LEU A 5 13.59 11.56 41.48
C LEU A 5 15.04 11.71 41.01
N TYR A 6 15.72 10.59 40.75
CA TYR A 6 17.08 10.60 40.20
C TYR A 6 17.03 10.10 38.76
N THR A 7 16.83 11.01 37.81
CA THR A 7 17.17 10.75 36.41
C THR A 7 18.69 10.68 36.32
N ALA A 8 19.21 9.63 35.66
CA ALA A 8 20.65 9.49 35.52
C ALA A 8 21.19 10.64 34.65
N PRO A 9 22.24 11.36 35.08
CA PRO A 9 22.73 12.55 34.39
C PRO A 9 23.32 12.24 32.99
N ASP A 10 23.66 10.98 32.74
CA ASP A 10 24.24 10.43 31.52
C ASP A 10 23.22 9.75 30.59
N SER A 11 21.93 9.80 30.91
CA SER A 11 20.86 9.12 30.16
C SER A 11 19.74 10.07 29.74
N CYS A 12 19.11 9.76 28.60
CA CYS A 12 17.90 10.41 28.12
C CYS A 12 16.59 9.76 28.57
N GLU A 13 16.63 8.71 29.38
CA GLU A 13 15.43 8.10 29.94
C GLU A 13 14.63 9.11 30.80
N GLY A 14 13.47 9.53 30.29
CA GLY A 14 12.61 10.52 30.95
C GLY A 14 13.08 11.98 30.82
N ARG A 15 14.08 12.27 29.98
CA ARG A 15 14.68 13.61 29.79
C ARG A 15 14.47 14.22 28.39
N CYS A 16 13.70 13.58 27.53
CA CYS A 16 13.48 14.09 26.17
C CYS A 16 12.83 15.48 26.17
N GLU A 17 13.34 16.36 25.30
CA GLU A 17 12.89 17.76 25.17
C GLU A 17 13.17 18.66 26.39
N GLU A 18 14.09 18.25 27.28
CA GLU A 18 14.53 19.12 28.36
C GLU A 18 15.11 20.46 27.86
N PRO A 19 14.99 21.55 28.63
CA PRO A 19 15.70 22.79 28.32
C PRO A 19 17.21 22.61 28.46
N TYR A 20 17.97 23.38 27.67
CA TYR A 20 19.43 23.40 27.78
C TYR A 20 19.89 23.87 29.17
N SER A 21 20.87 23.17 29.75
CA SER A 21 21.50 23.50 31.03
C SER A 21 23.02 23.31 30.95
N GLU A 22 23.81 24.35 31.24
CA GLU A 22 25.29 24.24 31.24
C GLU A 22 25.84 23.25 32.29
N GLU A 23 25.00 22.79 33.22
CA GLU A 23 25.37 21.87 34.30
C GLU A 23 25.26 20.38 33.89
N ASP A 24 24.63 20.07 32.74
CA ASP A 24 24.44 18.70 32.29
C ASP A 24 25.68 18.15 31.56
N GLU A 25 26.06 16.91 31.86
CA GLU A 25 27.15 16.21 31.16
C GLU A 25 26.80 15.91 29.69
N CYS A 26 25.50 15.72 29.42
CA CYS A 26 24.94 15.48 28.10
C CYS A 26 23.47 15.89 28.07
N HIS A 27 22.93 16.11 26.87
CA HIS A 27 21.62 16.71 26.69
C HIS A 27 20.65 15.87 25.87
N CYS A 28 19.37 16.08 26.12
CA CYS A 28 18.28 15.36 25.47
C CYS A 28 17.30 16.27 24.71
N HIS A 29 17.73 17.48 24.37
CA HIS A 29 16.98 18.42 23.53
C HIS A 29 17.27 18.22 22.04
N THR A 30 16.32 18.58 21.16
CA THR A 30 16.41 18.41 19.69
C THR A 30 17.61 19.09 19.03
N GLY A 31 18.24 20.05 19.72
CA GLY A 31 19.44 20.75 19.26
C GLY A 31 20.76 20.06 19.59
N CYS A 32 20.77 19.02 20.44
CA CYS A 32 22.00 18.42 20.98
C CYS A 32 22.88 17.80 19.87
N GLU A 33 22.27 17.35 18.77
CA GLU A 33 22.99 16.75 17.63
C GLU A 33 23.87 17.79 16.91
N ARG A 34 23.43 19.05 16.87
CA ARG A 34 24.18 20.16 16.23
C ARG A 34 25.38 20.55 17.08
N SER A 35 25.24 20.53 18.39
CA SER A 35 26.30 20.83 19.36
C SER A 35 27.17 19.62 19.71
N ARG A 36 26.83 18.42 19.20
CA ARG A 36 27.49 17.14 19.54
C ARG A 36 27.53 16.88 21.05
N SER A 37 26.44 17.21 21.72
CA SER A 37 26.33 17.18 23.18
C SER A 37 25.23 16.23 23.67
N CYS A 38 24.70 15.37 22.79
CA CYS A 38 23.65 14.41 23.16
C CYS A 38 24.18 13.33 24.10
N CYS A 39 23.32 12.81 24.98
CA CYS A 39 23.62 11.57 25.70
C CYS A 39 23.74 10.40 24.73
N GLU A 40 24.51 9.37 25.11
CA GLU A 40 24.78 8.21 24.23
C GLU A 40 23.49 7.49 23.81
N ASP A 41 22.49 7.49 24.69
CA ASP A 41 21.19 6.84 24.51
C ASP A 41 20.09 7.77 23.97
N TYR A 42 20.43 9.01 23.58
CA TYR A 42 19.48 9.98 23.03
C TYR A 42 18.65 9.41 21.87
N ALA A 43 19.32 8.69 20.96
CA ALA A 43 18.69 8.08 19.80
C ALA A 43 17.75 6.90 20.13
N ARG A 44 17.86 6.34 21.34
CA ARG A 44 17.02 5.25 21.85
C ARG A 44 15.78 5.78 22.58
N HIS A 45 15.91 6.91 23.29
CA HIS A 45 14.83 7.44 24.13
C HIS A 45 14.05 8.59 23.48
N CYS A 46 14.70 9.42 22.66
CA CYS A 46 14.13 10.71 22.25
C CYS A 46 13.99 10.90 20.73
N GLN A 47 14.55 10.01 19.91
CA GLN A 47 14.21 10.03 18.49
C GLN A 47 12.85 9.35 18.30
N PRO A 48 11.92 9.96 17.53
CA PRO A 48 10.66 9.31 17.22
C PRO A 48 10.94 7.98 16.51
N GLU A 49 10.32 6.90 16.98
CA GLU A 49 10.18 5.67 16.21
C GLU A 49 9.28 6.00 15.00
N GLY A 50 9.89 6.45 13.92
CA GLY A 50 9.14 7.02 12.81
C GLY A 50 10.00 7.33 11.59
N PHE A 51 10.06 6.36 10.69
CA PHE A 51 10.39 6.46 9.27
C PHE A 51 11.71 7.16 8.88
N SER A 52 12.73 6.31 8.71
CA SER A 52 13.87 6.47 7.79
C SER A 52 14.94 7.49 8.19
N ARG A 53 15.91 7.05 9.00
CA ARG A 53 17.24 7.69 9.00
C ARG A 53 17.86 7.49 7.61
N SER A 54 18.70 8.41 7.12
CA SER A 54 19.36 8.26 5.80
C SER A 54 20.20 6.98 5.68
N ARG A 55 20.57 6.36 6.81
CA ARG A 55 21.27 5.08 6.91
C ARG A 55 20.35 3.85 6.75
N ASP A 56 19.05 4.03 6.93
CA ASP A 56 18.03 2.97 6.82
C ASP A 56 17.22 3.08 5.53
N ALA A 57 17.63 3.98 4.61
CA ALA A 57 16.98 4.15 3.32
C ALA A 57 17.12 2.86 2.51
N ILE A 58 15.99 2.37 2.00
CA ILE A 58 15.95 1.20 1.12
C ILE A 58 16.45 1.67 -0.25
N ALA A 59 17.54 1.08 -0.75
CA ALA A 59 18.10 1.46 -2.03
C ALA A 59 17.34 0.84 -3.21
N ASP A 60 17.40 1.46 -4.40
CA ASP A 60 16.73 0.98 -5.61
C ASP A 60 17.13 -0.47 -5.98
N GLU A 61 18.39 -0.83 -5.78
CA GLU A 61 18.88 -2.20 -5.98
C GLU A 61 18.20 -3.20 -5.02
N GLU A 62 17.92 -2.79 -3.79
CA GLU A 62 17.22 -3.62 -2.81
C GLU A 62 15.74 -3.75 -3.17
N LEU A 63 15.13 -2.67 -3.67
CA LEU A 63 13.76 -2.69 -4.20
C LEU A 63 13.65 -3.64 -5.40
N LEU A 64 14.61 -3.60 -6.33
CA LEU A 64 14.67 -4.52 -7.47
C LEU A 64 14.80 -5.97 -7.01
N GLN A 65 15.70 -6.23 -6.06
CA GLN A 65 15.93 -7.58 -5.55
C GLN A 65 14.70 -8.13 -4.82
N VAL A 66 14.08 -7.34 -3.93
CA VAL A 66 12.88 -7.80 -3.22
C VAL A 66 11.70 -7.95 -4.18
N SER A 67 11.52 -7.06 -5.18
CA SER A 67 10.44 -7.21 -6.16
C SER A 67 10.53 -8.51 -6.97
N GLU A 68 11.76 -8.91 -7.35
CA GLU A 68 12.01 -10.18 -8.03
C GLU A 68 11.74 -11.39 -7.12
N GLN A 69 12.04 -11.29 -5.82
CA GLN A 69 11.70 -12.34 -4.85
C GLN A 69 10.19 -12.48 -4.68
N LEU A 70 9.47 -11.36 -4.54
CA LEU A 70 8.00 -11.34 -4.45
C LEU A 70 7.37 -11.95 -5.71
N TYR A 71 7.86 -11.59 -6.90
CA TYR A 71 7.36 -12.16 -8.16
C TYR A 71 7.53 -13.68 -8.26
N ARG A 72 8.64 -14.21 -7.74
CA ARG A 72 8.90 -15.67 -7.69
C ARG A 72 8.07 -16.38 -6.63
N ALA A 73 7.82 -15.72 -5.50
CA ALA A 73 7.00 -16.23 -4.40
C ALA A 73 5.50 -16.24 -4.71
N ASP A 74 5.06 -15.53 -5.74
CA ASP A 74 3.66 -15.51 -6.14
C ASP A 74 3.24 -16.81 -6.84
N TYR A 75 2.82 -17.78 -6.03
CA TYR A 75 2.18 -19.03 -6.47
C TYR A 75 0.72 -18.84 -6.87
N ASN A 76 0.10 -17.72 -6.46
CA ASN A 76 -1.29 -17.46 -6.74
C ASN A 76 -1.49 -16.86 -8.14
N LYS A 77 -0.46 -16.23 -8.72
CA LYS A 77 -0.51 -15.61 -10.05
C LYS A 77 -1.10 -16.50 -11.13
N ALA A 78 -1.82 -15.85 -12.03
CA ALA A 78 -2.24 -16.44 -13.28
C ALA A 78 -1.02 -16.94 -14.07
N GLN A 79 -1.11 -18.16 -14.58
CA GLN A 79 -0.11 -18.73 -15.47
C GLN A 79 -0.37 -18.29 -16.92
N PRO A 80 0.62 -18.42 -17.82
CA PRO A 80 0.44 -18.03 -19.23
C PRO A 80 -0.77 -18.68 -19.93
N ALA A 81 -1.20 -19.86 -19.48
CA ALA A 81 -2.38 -20.55 -20.02
C ALA A 81 -3.71 -20.09 -19.39
N ASP A 82 -3.68 -19.35 -18.29
CA ASP A 82 -4.88 -18.90 -17.59
C ASP A 82 -5.49 -17.64 -18.21
N ILE A 83 -4.73 -16.89 -19.02
CA ILE A 83 -5.19 -15.64 -19.64
C ILE A 83 -4.80 -15.64 -21.11
N THR A 84 -5.77 -15.36 -21.98
CA THR A 84 -5.51 -15.06 -23.40
C THR A 84 -6.02 -13.66 -23.70
N LEU A 85 -5.11 -12.77 -24.08
CA LEU A 85 -5.42 -11.41 -24.49
C LEU A 85 -5.63 -11.32 -26.01
N ASN A 86 -6.44 -10.35 -26.41
CA ASN A 86 -6.69 -9.92 -27.78
C ASN A 86 -6.38 -8.41 -27.87
N PRO A 87 -5.09 -8.05 -28.05
CA PRO A 87 -4.63 -6.66 -27.95
C PRO A 87 -5.07 -5.77 -29.11
N GLN A 88 -5.54 -6.36 -30.22
CA GLN A 88 -6.10 -5.65 -31.37
C GLN A 88 -5.20 -4.52 -31.92
N TYR A 89 -5.55 -3.26 -31.67
CA TYR A 89 -4.88 -2.10 -32.27
C TYR A 89 -3.80 -1.51 -31.36
N GLN A 90 -2.59 -1.38 -31.91
CA GLN A 90 -1.49 -0.63 -31.30
C GLN A 90 -1.59 0.83 -31.74
N ALA A 91 -2.01 1.71 -30.82
CA ALA A 91 -2.09 3.15 -31.02
C ALA A 91 -0.71 3.79 -30.89
N SER A 92 -0.43 4.77 -31.75
CA SER A 92 0.69 5.68 -31.56
C SER A 92 0.39 6.68 -30.43
N PRO A 93 1.40 7.35 -29.86
CA PRO A 93 1.20 8.33 -28.77
C PRO A 93 0.17 9.44 -29.08
N GLY A 94 0.00 9.80 -30.37
CA GLY A 94 -0.98 10.81 -30.80
C GLY A 94 -2.44 10.32 -30.86
N GLU A 95 -2.67 9.01 -30.72
CA GLU A 95 -3.98 8.38 -30.95
C GLU A 95 -4.63 7.89 -29.64
N THR A 96 -3.92 7.89 -28.52
CA THR A 96 -4.44 7.40 -27.23
C THR A 96 -5.54 8.28 -26.60
N GLY A 97 -5.66 9.53 -27.07
CA GLY A 97 -6.60 10.52 -26.54
C GLY A 97 -7.77 10.89 -27.45
N ASP A 98 -7.88 10.29 -28.64
CA ASP A 98 -8.88 10.67 -29.64
C ASP A 98 -10.29 10.09 -29.39
N GLN A 99 -10.41 9.20 -28.39
CA GLN A 99 -11.65 8.49 -28.03
C GLN A 99 -12.27 7.72 -29.20
N GLN A 100 -11.45 7.28 -30.16
CA GLN A 100 -11.90 6.42 -31.24
C GLN A 100 -11.75 4.95 -30.85
N ASP A 101 -12.85 4.20 -30.94
CA ASP A 101 -12.79 2.75 -30.79
C ASP A 101 -12.13 2.12 -32.02
N ARG A 102 -10.95 1.54 -31.81
CA ARG A 102 -10.16 0.82 -32.81
C ARG A 102 -9.97 -0.66 -32.44
N SER A 103 -10.62 -1.10 -31.37
CA SER A 103 -10.50 -2.44 -30.80
C SER A 103 -11.90 -2.98 -30.47
N PRO A 104 -12.75 -3.23 -31.50
CA PRO A 104 -14.17 -3.52 -31.32
C PRO A 104 -14.49 -4.88 -30.68
N GLN A 105 -13.48 -5.67 -30.32
CA GLN A 105 -13.62 -6.93 -29.59
C GLN A 105 -13.14 -6.76 -28.14
N PRO A 106 -13.53 -7.63 -27.22
CA PRO A 106 -12.97 -7.64 -25.88
C PRO A 106 -11.45 -7.87 -25.88
N LEU A 107 -10.74 -7.24 -24.96
CA LEU A 107 -9.32 -7.48 -24.68
C LEU A 107 -9.12 -8.88 -24.09
N TYR A 108 -9.94 -9.30 -23.13
CA TYR A 108 -9.80 -10.61 -22.51
C TYR A 108 -10.59 -11.66 -23.30
N LYS A 109 -9.91 -12.33 -24.22
CA LYS A 109 -10.50 -13.43 -24.99
C LYS A 109 -10.80 -14.65 -24.12
N PHE A 110 -9.97 -14.91 -23.13
CA PHE A 110 -10.16 -16.00 -22.17
C PHE A 110 -9.50 -15.68 -20.83
N VAL A 111 -10.19 -16.02 -19.75
CA VAL A 111 -9.64 -16.08 -18.38
C VAL A 111 -10.11 -17.37 -17.73
N ASN A 112 -9.18 -18.12 -17.14
CA ASN A 112 -9.49 -19.30 -16.33
C ASN A 112 -10.08 -18.89 -14.98
N GLU A 113 -11.40 -18.76 -14.91
CA GLU A 113 -12.10 -18.30 -13.70
C GLU A 113 -11.98 -19.25 -12.49
N LYS A 114 -11.41 -20.45 -12.66
CA LYS A 114 -11.02 -21.29 -11.51
C LYS A 114 -10.02 -20.59 -10.60
N LEU A 115 -9.24 -19.63 -11.13
CA LEU A 115 -8.39 -18.76 -10.32
C LEU A 115 -9.19 -18.01 -9.25
N PHE A 116 -10.43 -17.61 -9.56
CA PHE A 116 -11.26 -16.83 -8.64
C PHE A 116 -11.78 -17.62 -7.45
N SER A 117 -11.64 -18.95 -7.48
CA SER A 117 -11.90 -19.81 -6.31
C SER A 117 -10.71 -19.86 -5.33
N LYS A 118 -9.53 -19.37 -5.72
CA LYS A 118 -8.40 -19.24 -4.78
C LYS A 118 -8.76 -18.22 -3.69
N PRO A 119 -8.44 -18.47 -2.41
CA PRO A 119 -8.89 -17.61 -1.31
C PRO A 119 -8.56 -16.12 -1.45
N THR A 120 -7.37 -15.79 -1.95
CA THR A 120 -6.91 -14.40 -2.17
C THR A 120 -7.70 -13.70 -3.28
N TYR A 121 -7.99 -14.41 -4.39
CA TYR A 121 -8.81 -13.86 -5.47
C TYR A 121 -10.26 -13.71 -5.03
N ALA A 122 -10.81 -14.73 -4.37
CA ALA A 122 -12.20 -14.72 -3.93
C ALA A 122 -12.49 -13.58 -2.95
N SER A 123 -11.61 -13.36 -1.97
CA SER A 123 -11.73 -12.26 -1.00
C SER A 123 -11.51 -10.90 -1.67
N PHE A 124 -10.55 -10.77 -2.58
CA PHE A 124 -10.34 -9.54 -3.35
C PHE A 124 -11.57 -9.15 -4.20
N ILE A 125 -12.19 -10.12 -4.88
CA ILE A 125 -13.36 -9.86 -5.73
C ILE A 125 -14.56 -9.39 -4.90
N ARG A 126 -14.77 -9.95 -3.69
CA ARG A 126 -15.83 -9.46 -2.79
C ARG A 126 -15.65 -7.99 -2.43
N LEU A 127 -14.42 -7.56 -2.13
CA LEU A 127 -14.12 -6.15 -1.89
C LEU A 127 -14.53 -5.29 -3.08
N LEU A 128 -14.20 -5.68 -4.31
CA LEU A 128 -14.54 -4.94 -5.52
C LEU A 128 -16.06 -4.76 -5.76
N ASP A 129 -16.89 -5.68 -5.25
CA ASP A 129 -18.35 -5.61 -5.39
C ASP A 129 -18.97 -4.53 -4.49
N ASN A 130 -18.36 -4.25 -3.33
CA ASN A 130 -18.82 -3.20 -2.42
C ASN A 130 -18.66 -1.81 -3.06
N TYR A 131 -17.51 -1.58 -3.70
CA TYR A 131 -17.22 -0.29 -4.35
C TYR A 131 -17.98 -0.06 -5.67
N GLN A 132 -18.61 -1.08 -6.27
CA GLN A 132 -19.58 -0.85 -7.37
C GLN A 132 -20.89 -0.23 -6.86
N ARG A 133 -21.23 -0.41 -5.59
CA ARG A 133 -22.48 0.10 -5.00
C ARG A 133 -22.33 1.52 -4.45
N ALA A 134 -21.11 1.91 -4.05
CA ALA A 134 -20.83 3.17 -3.36
C ALA A 134 -20.73 4.41 -4.27
N THR A 135 -20.78 4.27 -5.60
CA THR A 135 -20.78 5.44 -6.49
C THR A 135 -22.08 6.26 -6.33
N GLY A 136 -22.07 7.26 -5.42
CA GLY A 136 -23.12 8.26 -5.28
C GLY A 136 -23.75 8.49 -3.90
N SER A 137 -23.21 7.98 -2.79
CA SER A 137 -23.69 8.27 -1.42
C SER A 137 -22.57 8.25 -0.38
N GLU A 138 -22.71 9.02 0.71
CA GLU A 138 -21.78 9.02 1.86
C GLU A 138 -21.48 7.59 2.34
N GLU A 139 -20.20 7.23 2.45
CA GLU A 139 -19.74 5.89 2.80
C GLU A 139 -19.95 5.61 4.31
N GLU A 140 -21.02 4.89 4.67
CA GLU A 140 -21.04 4.17 5.95
C GLU A 140 -20.42 2.77 5.76
N VAL A 141 -19.21 2.57 6.29
CA VAL A 141 -18.56 1.25 6.29
C VAL A 141 -19.36 0.29 7.18
N THR A 142 -19.97 -0.70 6.57
CA THR A 142 -20.80 -1.71 7.23
C THR A 142 -19.95 -2.74 7.97
N ALA A 143 -20.55 -3.42 8.94
CA ALA A 143 -19.91 -4.54 9.63
C ALA A 143 -19.60 -5.74 8.71
N GLU A 144 -20.23 -5.81 7.53
CA GLU A 144 -19.88 -6.81 6.51
C GLU A 144 -18.60 -6.39 5.78
N GLU A 145 -18.52 -5.15 5.32
CA GLU A 145 -17.34 -4.62 4.63
C GLU A 145 -16.08 -4.73 5.50
N LEU A 146 -16.17 -4.41 6.80
CA LEU A 146 -15.05 -4.63 7.74
C LEU A 146 -14.61 -6.09 7.80
N ARG A 147 -15.56 -7.04 7.79
CA ARG A 147 -15.26 -8.48 7.80
C ARG A 147 -14.62 -8.93 6.50
N GLU A 148 -15.03 -8.36 5.37
CA GLU A 148 -14.43 -8.65 4.07
C GLU A 148 -13.01 -8.10 3.95
N GLN A 149 -12.74 -6.89 4.47
CA GLN A 149 -11.40 -6.32 4.57
C GLN A 149 -10.48 -7.20 5.42
N ASP A 150 -10.94 -7.60 6.61
CA ASP A 150 -10.19 -8.47 7.51
C ASP A 150 -9.90 -9.83 6.87
N LEU A 151 -10.89 -10.43 6.20
CA LEU A 151 -10.71 -11.69 5.50
C LEU A 151 -9.68 -11.57 4.37
N PHE A 152 -9.74 -10.52 3.56
CA PHE A 152 -8.78 -10.30 2.48
C PHE A 152 -7.35 -10.17 3.01
N LEU A 153 -7.14 -9.33 4.03
CA LEU A 153 -5.82 -9.16 4.62
C LEU A 153 -5.30 -10.47 5.24
N GLN A 154 -6.15 -11.23 5.93
CA GLN A 154 -5.78 -12.54 6.45
C GLN A 154 -5.36 -13.52 5.35
N GLU A 155 -6.07 -13.57 4.22
CA GLU A 155 -5.71 -14.45 3.10
C GLU A 155 -4.41 -14.00 2.43
N VAL A 156 -4.18 -12.69 2.28
CA VAL A 156 -2.94 -12.14 1.72
C VAL A 156 -1.74 -12.41 2.63
N MET A 157 -1.88 -12.19 3.95
CA MET A 157 -0.81 -12.43 4.93
C MET A 157 -0.35 -13.91 4.98
N LYS A 158 -1.22 -14.87 4.63
CA LYS A 158 -0.86 -16.29 4.56
C LYS A 158 0.11 -16.61 3.41
N THR A 159 0.22 -15.74 2.40
CA THR A 159 1.01 -16.00 1.18
C THR A 159 2.51 -15.83 1.42
N GLU A 160 3.32 -16.56 0.65
CA GLU A 160 4.78 -16.41 0.66
C GLU A 160 5.21 -15.01 0.19
N VAL A 161 4.43 -14.36 -0.68
CA VAL A 161 4.64 -12.97 -1.09
C VAL A 161 4.65 -12.06 0.14
N MET A 162 3.62 -12.14 0.97
CA MET A 162 3.47 -11.23 2.10
C MET A 162 4.44 -11.56 3.24
N LYS A 163 4.73 -12.84 3.48
CA LYS A 163 5.79 -13.26 4.41
C LYS A 163 7.17 -12.77 3.99
N THR A 164 7.47 -12.81 2.69
CA THR A 164 8.73 -12.31 2.13
C THR A 164 8.83 -10.79 2.32
N LEU A 165 7.75 -10.06 2.01
CA LEU A 165 7.69 -8.61 2.21
C LEU A 165 7.87 -8.23 3.67
N PHE A 166 7.15 -8.88 4.58
CA PHE A 166 7.29 -8.65 6.02
C PHE A 166 8.72 -8.93 6.49
N THR A 167 9.31 -10.07 6.10
CA THR A 167 10.69 -10.43 6.46
C THR A 167 11.68 -9.34 6.04
N PHE A 168 11.55 -8.85 4.81
CA PHE A 168 12.39 -7.77 4.29
C PHE A 168 12.22 -6.47 5.10
N LEU A 169 10.97 -6.05 5.34
CA LEU A 169 10.69 -4.82 6.08
C LEU A 169 11.13 -4.91 7.55
N HIS A 170 11.01 -6.09 8.16
CA HIS A 170 11.51 -6.36 9.51
C HIS A 170 13.04 -6.25 9.60
N GLN A 171 13.78 -6.84 8.64
CA GLN A 171 15.24 -6.68 8.53
C GLN A 171 15.66 -5.22 8.31
N LYS A 172 14.77 -4.41 7.73
CA LYS A 172 14.94 -2.96 7.54
C LYS A 172 14.45 -2.13 8.72
N HIS A 173 14.16 -2.77 9.85
CA HIS A 173 13.67 -2.13 11.07
C HIS A 173 12.43 -1.24 10.83
N ARG A 174 11.58 -1.62 9.87
CA ARG A 174 10.34 -0.90 9.54
C ARG A 174 9.15 -1.37 10.37
N TYR A 175 9.18 -2.63 10.79
CA TYR A 175 8.15 -3.27 11.60
C TYR A 175 8.79 -4.18 12.63
N SER A 176 8.29 -4.15 13.86
CA SER A 176 8.75 -5.01 14.95
C SER A 176 8.02 -6.36 14.97
N SER A 177 6.79 -6.42 14.45
CA SER A 177 5.94 -7.61 14.48
C SER A 177 4.99 -7.69 13.27
N GLU A 178 4.50 -8.90 12.97
CA GLU A 178 3.48 -9.10 11.92
C GLU A 178 2.16 -8.40 12.25
N GLN A 179 1.84 -8.29 13.54
CA GLN A 179 0.61 -7.62 14.01
C GLN A 179 0.64 -6.13 13.71
N GLU A 180 1.78 -5.47 13.97
CA GLU A 180 2.00 -4.07 13.62
C GLU A 180 1.92 -3.86 12.11
N PHE A 181 2.61 -4.70 11.34
CA PHE A 181 2.56 -4.63 9.87
C PHE A 181 1.15 -4.82 9.31
N LEU A 182 0.37 -5.77 9.85
CA LEU A 182 -1.01 -6.00 9.44
C LEU A 182 -1.93 -4.82 9.81
N ALA A 183 -1.75 -4.23 11.01
CA ALA A 183 -2.50 -3.06 11.43
C ALA A 183 -2.23 -1.87 10.48
N ASP A 184 -0.97 -1.62 10.16
CA ASP A 184 -0.56 -0.58 9.21
C ASP A 184 -1.06 -0.85 7.79
N LEU A 185 -1.02 -2.10 7.32
CA LEU A 185 -1.61 -2.46 6.03
C LEU A 185 -3.11 -2.17 6.01
N LYS A 186 -3.82 -2.47 7.11
CA LYS A 186 -5.25 -2.19 7.20
C LYS A 186 -5.53 -0.69 7.14
N GLU A 187 -4.80 0.10 7.93
CA GLU A 187 -4.94 1.55 7.94
C GLU A 187 -4.57 2.18 6.59
N MET A 188 -3.46 1.76 5.99
CA MET A 188 -2.98 2.29 4.71
C MET A 188 -3.97 2.03 3.56
N TRP A 189 -4.58 0.85 3.52
CA TRP A 189 -5.45 0.46 2.42
C TRP A 189 -6.93 0.80 2.67
N PHE A 190 -7.41 0.71 3.90
CA PHE A 190 -8.83 0.83 4.23
C PHE A 190 -9.14 1.96 5.22
N GLY A 191 -8.14 2.61 5.80
CA GLY A 191 -8.32 3.84 6.56
C GLY A 191 -8.89 4.93 5.67
N LEU A 192 -9.96 5.57 6.13
CA LEU A 192 -10.58 6.69 5.42
C LEU A 192 -9.77 7.96 5.68
N TYR A 193 -9.43 8.70 4.63
CA TYR A 193 -8.75 9.99 4.76
C TYR A 193 -9.48 11.06 3.95
N SER A 194 -9.53 12.27 4.52
CA SER A 194 -10.11 13.43 3.82
C SER A 194 -9.08 14.03 2.86
N ARG A 195 -9.48 14.24 1.61
CA ARG A 195 -8.64 14.89 0.57
C ARG A 195 -8.90 16.40 0.45
N GLY A 196 -9.81 16.95 1.26
CA GLY A 196 -10.21 18.37 1.29
C GLY A 196 -11.69 18.54 1.63
N ASP A 197 -12.04 19.65 2.29
CA ASP A 197 -13.40 20.07 2.71
C ASP A 197 -14.24 19.07 3.55
N GLY A 198 -13.58 18.22 4.34
CA GLY A 198 -14.21 17.60 5.52
C GLY A 198 -15.00 16.31 5.28
N GLU A 199 -15.10 15.84 4.05
CA GLU A 199 -15.63 14.50 3.75
C GLU A 199 -14.47 13.47 3.80
N GLN A 200 -14.66 12.40 4.58
CA GLN A 200 -13.77 11.23 4.66
C GLN A 200 -14.37 10.12 3.79
N ASP A 201 -14.15 10.20 2.48
CA ASP A 201 -14.95 9.45 1.49
C ASP A 201 -14.12 8.52 0.58
N SER A 202 -12.81 8.37 0.83
CA SER A 202 -11.97 7.52 -0.01
C SER A 202 -10.88 6.79 0.77
N SER A 203 -10.52 5.62 0.26
CA SER A 203 -9.48 4.74 0.82
C SER A 203 -8.36 4.45 -0.19
N GLY A 204 -7.20 3.98 0.28
CA GLY A 204 -6.12 3.55 -0.61
C GLY A 204 -6.54 2.42 -1.55
N PHE A 205 -7.38 1.51 -1.07
CA PHE A 205 -7.87 0.38 -1.84
C PHE A 205 -8.74 0.82 -3.00
N GLU A 206 -9.69 1.73 -2.74
CA GLU A 206 -10.56 2.27 -3.78
C GLU A 206 -9.73 2.96 -4.87
N HIS A 207 -8.79 3.80 -4.45
CA HIS A 207 -7.96 4.56 -5.37
C HIS A 207 -7.08 3.69 -6.28
N VAL A 208 -6.56 2.57 -5.79
CA VAL A 208 -5.60 1.73 -6.56
C VAL A 208 -6.27 0.54 -7.26
N PHE A 209 -7.32 -0.04 -6.67
CA PHE A 209 -7.91 -1.30 -7.13
C PHE A 209 -9.32 -1.17 -7.70
N SER A 210 -10.18 -0.30 -7.15
CA SER A 210 -11.54 -0.11 -7.68
C SER A 210 -11.53 0.74 -8.95
N GLY A 211 -10.68 1.78 -8.94
CA GLY A 211 -10.66 2.86 -9.92
C GLY A 211 -11.64 3.96 -9.52
N GLU A 212 -11.13 5.18 -9.36
CA GLU A 212 -11.88 6.35 -8.92
C GLU A 212 -12.27 7.22 -10.12
N VAL A 213 -13.53 7.65 -10.21
CA VAL A 213 -13.97 8.59 -11.26
C VAL A 213 -13.87 10.02 -10.73
N LYS A 214 -12.78 10.71 -11.07
CA LYS A 214 -12.57 12.11 -10.71
C LYS A 214 -12.85 13.02 -11.89
N LYS A 215 -13.82 13.93 -11.76
CA LYS A 215 -14.19 14.92 -12.80
C LYS A 215 -14.48 14.27 -14.17
N GLY A 216 -15.15 13.12 -14.18
CA GLY A 216 -15.47 12.36 -15.39
C GLY A 216 -14.29 11.62 -16.02
N LYS A 217 -13.14 11.53 -15.35
CA LYS A 217 -12.00 10.70 -15.74
C LYS A 217 -11.80 9.58 -14.74
N VAL A 218 -11.60 8.37 -15.26
CA VAL A 218 -11.21 7.21 -14.45
C VAL A 218 -9.72 7.34 -14.11
N SER A 219 -9.37 7.24 -12.83
CA SER A 219 -8.01 7.18 -12.30
C SER A 219 -7.83 5.88 -11.51
N GLY A 220 -6.62 5.32 -11.47
CA GLY A 220 -6.34 4.15 -10.64
C GLY A 220 -6.97 2.83 -11.12
N PHE A 221 -7.38 2.77 -12.38
CA PHE A 221 -8.00 1.59 -12.97
C PHE A 221 -6.97 0.69 -13.67
N HIS A 222 -6.13 0.03 -12.88
CA HIS A 222 -4.99 -0.76 -13.39
C HIS A 222 -5.07 -2.26 -13.07
N ASN A 223 -6.03 -2.67 -12.23
CA ASN A 223 -6.17 -4.06 -11.82
C ASN A 223 -6.81 -4.92 -12.94
N TRP A 224 -6.11 -5.96 -13.38
CA TRP A 224 -6.54 -6.81 -14.49
C TRP A 224 -7.83 -7.60 -14.19
N ILE A 225 -8.05 -8.02 -12.93
CA ILE A 225 -9.27 -8.74 -12.51
C ILE A 225 -10.46 -7.79 -12.62
N ARG A 226 -10.32 -6.57 -12.08
CA ARG A 226 -11.35 -5.53 -12.15
C ARG A 226 -11.68 -5.17 -13.60
N PHE A 227 -10.67 -4.98 -14.45
CA PHE A 227 -10.87 -4.72 -15.87
C PHE A 227 -11.65 -5.87 -16.52
N TYR A 228 -11.20 -7.11 -16.34
CA TYR A 228 -11.84 -8.30 -16.91
C TYR A 228 -13.32 -8.41 -16.49
N LEU A 229 -13.62 -8.26 -15.20
CA LEU A 229 -14.99 -8.39 -14.70
C LEU A 229 -15.91 -7.30 -15.27
N LEU A 230 -15.43 -6.07 -15.39
CA LEU A 230 -16.23 -4.97 -15.96
C LEU A 230 -16.37 -5.06 -17.48
N GLU A 231 -15.33 -5.50 -18.20
CA GLU A 231 -15.41 -5.77 -19.64
C GLU A 231 -16.41 -6.90 -19.93
N LYS A 232 -16.37 -7.98 -19.13
CA LYS A 232 -17.33 -9.09 -19.22
C LYS A 232 -18.78 -8.65 -18.96
N GLN A 233 -18.99 -7.63 -18.13
CA GLN A 233 -20.30 -7.03 -17.86
C GLN A 233 -20.71 -5.96 -18.90
N GLY A 234 -19.83 -5.59 -19.83
CA GLY A 234 -20.07 -4.53 -20.81
C GLY A 234 -19.99 -3.10 -20.25
N VAL A 235 -19.42 -2.93 -19.04
CA VAL A 235 -19.26 -1.63 -18.39
C VAL A 235 -18.02 -0.89 -18.90
N VAL A 236 -16.96 -1.64 -19.25
CA VAL A 236 -15.72 -1.10 -19.82
C VAL A 236 -15.58 -1.54 -21.26
N ASN A 237 -15.13 -0.63 -22.12
CA ASN A 237 -14.78 -0.90 -23.51
C ASN A 237 -13.30 -0.61 -23.75
N TYR A 238 -12.58 -1.57 -24.31
CA TYR A 238 -11.15 -1.49 -24.60
C TYR A 238 -10.91 -0.84 -25.97
N PHE A 239 -10.14 0.24 -26.06
CA PHE A 239 -9.99 1.01 -27.30
C PHE A 239 -8.70 0.69 -28.05
N SER A 240 -7.58 0.52 -27.35
CA SER A 240 -6.24 0.26 -27.93
C SER A 240 -5.19 0.00 -26.85
N HIS A 241 -3.97 -0.36 -27.26
CA HIS A 241 -2.77 -0.32 -26.42
C HIS A 241 -1.68 0.54 -27.06
N ASN A 242 -0.75 1.05 -26.27
CA ASN A 242 0.49 1.66 -26.74
C ASN A 242 1.67 1.03 -25.96
N PHE A 243 2.83 0.93 -26.61
CA PHE A 243 4.08 0.47 -26.01
C PHE A 243 5.24 1.31 -26.55
N ASP A 244 5.85 2.12 -25.69
CA ASP A 244 6.99 2.97 -26.03
C ASP A 244 8.35 2.38 -25.61
N GLY A 245 8.42 1.06 -25.36
CA GLY A 245 9.63 0.38 -24.89
C GLY A 245 9.91 0.58 -23.40
N PRO A 246 10.82 -0.23 -22.80
CA PRO A 246 11.42 0.08 -21.50
C PRO A 246 12.46 1.21 -21.60
#